data_AF-A0A538D938-F1
#
_entry.id   AF-A0A538D938-F1
#
_cell.length_a   1.000
_cell.length_b   1.000
_cell.length_c   1.000
_cell.angle_alpha   90.00
_cell.angle_beta   90.00
_cell.angle_gamma   90.00
#
_symmetry.space_group_name_H-M   'P 1'
#
loop_
_entity.id
_entity.type
_entity.pdbx_description
1 polymer ?
#
loop_
_entity_poly.entity_id
_entity_poly.type
_entity_poly.pdbx_seq_one_letter_code
_entity_poly.pdbx_strand_id
1 'polypeptide(L)'
;MITGRITGGSHGWPFAAATFDLAASGYVEEEWRLDGQAQLYEHRAGTGRSFDGRWSAEPAGTVAFATRLLVRRPRDADHFNGTVVLFWNNVSLGFDLLAGESPEIYDGGFCGIRNATPPSTCPTTVPRTTSSVRQPQQLHAIDRADRPIRWRVCRCNT
;
A
#
# COMPACT_ATOMS: atom_id res chain seq x y z
N MET A 1 1.92 1.29 -12.03
CA MET A 1 1.38 0.20 -12.86
C MET A 1 1.56 -1.12 -12.14
N ILE A 2 0.49 -1.91 -12.05
CA ILE A 2 0.57 -3.30 -11.56
C ILE A 2 1.13 -4.13 -12.71
N THR A 3 2.30 -4.74 -12.52
CA THR A 3 3.07 -5.36 -13.60
C THR A 3 2.94 -6.88 -13.65
N GLY A 4 2.45 -7.51 -12.58
CA GLY A 4 2.11 -8.94 -12.59
C GLY A 4 2.02 -9.56 -11.20
N ARG A 5 1.53 -10.80 -11.15
CA ARG A 5 1.56 -11.65 -9.95
C ARG A 5 3.00 -12.07 -9.67
N ILE A 6 3.40 -11.98 -8.41
CA ILE A 6 4.65 -12.55 -7.92
C ILE A 6 4.35 -14.00 -7.52
N THR A 7 5.09 -14.94 -8.11
CA THR A 7 5.00 -16.37 -7.81
C THR A 7 6.39 -16.91 -7.51
N GLY A 8 6.48 -17.95 -6.67
CA GLY A 8 7.74 -18.54 -6.22
C GLY A 8 8.19 -18.03 -4.85
N GLY A 9 9.51 -17.99 -4.63
CA GLY A 9 10.13 -17.74 -3.32
C GLY A 9 10.57 -19.02 -2.60
N SER A 10 11.47 -18.90 -1.63
CA SER A 10 12.06 -20.05 -0.92
C SER A 10 11.17 -20.62 0.19
N HIS A 11 10.19 -19.85 0.65
CA HIS A 11 9.33 -20.23 1.79
C HIS A 11 7.97 -20.78 1.34
N GLY A 12 7.51 -20.48 0.12
CA GLY A 12 6.19 -20.91 -0.37
C GLY A 12 5.02 -20.00 0.03
N TRP A 13 5.28 -18.91 0.75
CA TRP A 13 4.31 -17.85 1.08
C TRP A 13 4.99 -16.48 1.05
N PRO A 14 4.25 -15.37 0.85
CA PRO A 14 4.83 -14.04 0.83
C PRO A 14 5.25 -13.56 2.23
N PHE A 15 6.25 -12.69 2.29
CA PHE A 15 6.54 -11.97 3.53
C PHE A 15 5.33 -11.10 3.91
N ALA A 16 4.97 -11.06 5.21
CA ALA A 16 3.75 -10.43 5.71
C ALA A 16 2.42 -11.10 5.26
N ALA A 17 2.47 -12.38 4.88
CA ALA A 17 1.30 -13.22 4.70
C ALA A 17 0.36 -13.20 5.93
N ALA A 18 -0.91 -13.57 5.71
CA ALA A 18 -1.87 -13.69 6.81
C ALA A 18 -1.36 -14.63 7.91
N THR A 19 -1.55 -14.23 9.16
CA THR A 19 -1.15 -15.01 10.34
C THR A 19 -2.22 -16.02 10.77
N PHE A 20 -3.29 -16.18 9.97
CA PHE A 20 -4.42 -17.07 10.21
C PHE A 20 -4.84 -17.74 8.89
N ASP A 21 -5.64 -18.79 8.99
CA ASP A 21 -6.07 -19.58 7.83
C ASP A 21 -7.12 -18.83 6.99
N LEU A 22 -6.65 -18.10 5.98
CA LEU A 22 -7.52 -17.44 5.00
C LEU A 22 -8.37 -18.42 4.20
N ALA A 23 -7.86 -19.63 3.94
CA ALA A 23 -8.57 -20.61 3.13
C ALA A 23 -9.81 -21.14 3.87
N ALA A 24 -9.73 -21.29 5.19
CA ALA A 24 -10.88 -21.59 6.04
C ALA A 24 -11.98 -20.53 5.96
N SER A 25 -11.62 -19.26 5.73
CA SER A 25 -12.57 -18.16 5.48
C SER A 25 -13.03 -18.06 4.02
N GLY A 26 -12.58 -18.96 3.13
CA GLY A 26 -12.92 -18.92 1.70
C GLY A 26 -12.14 -17.87 0.90
N TYR A 27 -11.01 -17.39 1.41
CA TYR A 27 -10.18 -16.37 0.77
C TYR A 27 -8.96 -16.95 0.05
N VAL A 28 -8.40 -16.13 -0.83
CA VAL A 28 -7.08 -16.32 -1.43
C VAL A 28 -6.20 -15.11 -1.14
N GLU A 29 -4.91 -15.35 -0.96
CA GLU A 29 -3.88 -14.32 -0.86
C GLU A 29 -2.97 -14.40 -2.09
N GLU A 30 -2.74 -13.25 -2.72
CA GLU A 30 -1.92 -13.13 -3.91
C GLU A 30 -0.96 -11.96 -3.74
N GLU A 31 0.33 -12.17 -4.04
CA GLU A 31 1.31 -11.10 -4.08
C GLU A 31 1.43 -10.55 -5.51
N TRP A 32 1.47 -9.23 -5.64
CA TRP A 32 1.54 -8.51 -6.90
C TRP A 32 2.64 -7.49 -6.89
N ARG A 33 3.24 -7.24 -8.05
CA ARG A 33 4.25 -6.19 -8.22
C ARG A 33 3.59 -4.89 -8.66
N LEU A 34 3.98 -3.79 -8.02
CA LEU A 34 3.59 -2.43 -8.38
C LEU A 34 4.85 -1.60 -8.64
N ASP A 35 5.01 -1.15 -9.88
CA ASP A 35 6.11 -0.28 -10.31
C ASP A 35 5.58 1.09 -10.72
N GLY A 36 6.37 2.14 -10.60
CA GLY A 36 5.94 3.47 -11.04
C GLY A 36 7.00 4.54 -10.96
N GLN A 37 6.57 5.78 -11.21
CA GLN A 37 7.36 6.99 -10.98
C GLN A 37 6.71 7.78 -9.85
N ALA A 38 7.49 8.15 -8.84
CA ALA A 38 7.06 8.99 -7.75
C ALA A 38 7.61 10.41 -7.95
N GLN A 39 6.76 11.41 -7.73
CA GLN A 39 7.17 12.81 -7.69
C GLN A 39 7.91 13.08 -6.37
N LEU A 40 9.15 13.54 -6.49
CA LEU A 40 9.92 14.06 -5.37
C LEU A 40 9.48 15.49 -5.07
N TYR A 41 9.52 15.86 -3.79
CA TYR A 41 9.33 17.23 -3.35
C TYR A 41 10.49 17.64 -2.45
N GLU A 42 10.86 18.91 -2.57
CA GLU A 42 11.82 19.56 -1.70
C GLU A 42 11.22 20.84 -1.11
N HIS A 43 11.87 21.38 -0.09
CA HIS A 43 11.45 22.64 0.49
C HIS A 43 11.67 23.75 -0.53
N ARG A 44 10.67 24.63 -0.69
CA ARG A 44 10.84 25.83 -1.53
C ARG A 44 12.05 26.62 -1.04
N ALA A 45 12.88 27.12 -1.95
CA ALA A 45 14.02 27.95 -1.61
C ALA A 45 13.66 29.06 -0.59
N GLY A 46 14.47 29.21 0.45
CA GLY A 46 14.23 30.17 1.55
C GLY A 46 13.17 29.74 2.58
N THR A 47 12.62 28.53 2.47
CA THR A 47 11.67 27.97 3.46
C THR A 47 12.28 26.78 4.20
N GLY A 48 11.63 26.35 5.29
CA GLY A 48 12.13 25.29 6.17
C GLY A 48 11.01 24.49 6.84
N ARG A 49 11.39 23.54 7.70
CA ARG A 49 10.43 22.83 8.54
C ARG A 49 10.01 23.73 9.69
N SER A 50 8.71 23.77 9.95
CA SER A 50 8.09 24.40 11.12
C SER A 50 7.33 23.35 11.94
N PHE A 51 7.17 23.58 13.25
CA PHE A 51 6.46 22.65 14.14
C PHE A 51 4.93 22.70 13.99
N ASP A 52 4.39 23.67 13.26
CA ASP A 52 2.95 23.78 12.99
C ASP A 52 2.45 22.84 11.88
N GLY A 53 3.37 22.07 11.27
CA GLY A 53 3.08 21.12 10.20
C GLY A 53 2.75 21.76 8.85
N ARG A 54 2.95 23.08 8.68
CA ARG A 54 2.68 23.79 7.42
C ARG A 54 3.97 24.13 6.70
N TRP A 55 4.38 23.31 5.74
CA TRP A 55 5.61 23.51 4.96
C TRP A 55 5.33 23.89 3.51
N SER A 56 6.14 24.81 2.96
CA SER A 56 6.14 25.11 1.54
C SER A 56 7.07 24.13 0.82
N ALA A 57 6.54 23.40 -0.15
CA ALA A 57 7.28 22.42 -0.93
C ALA A 57 7.06 22.65 -2.42
N GLU A 58 8.06 22.29 -3.22
CA GLU A 58 8.02 22.34 -4.68
C GLU A 58 8.49 21.02 -5.30
N PRO A 59 8.03 20.68 -6.52
CA PRO A 59 8.47 19.47 -7.22
C PRO A 59 9.97 19.48 -7.49
N ALA A 60 10.66 18.39 -7.14
CA ALA A 60 12.12 18.25 -7.24
C ALA A 60 12.56 17.15 -8.25
N GLY A 61 11.68 16.80 -9.20
CA GLY A 61 11.89 15.72 -10.16
C GLY A 61 11.21 14.39 -9.78
N THR A 62 11.48 13.33 -10.53
CA THR A 62 10.80 12.03 -10.36
C THR A 62 11.79 10.89 -10.11
N VAL A 63 11.36 9.89 -9.35
CA VAL A 63 12.15 8.68 -9.10
C VAL A 63 11.35 7.43 -9.41
N ALA A 64 11.98 6.44 -10.02
CA ALA A 64 11.38 5.12 -10.19
C ALA A 64 11.21 4.45 -8.82
N PHE A 65 10.07 3.79 -8.61
CA PHE A 65 9.86 2.94 -7.45
C PHE A 65 9.30 1.59 -7.89
N ALA A 66 9.59 0.59 -7.07
CA ALA A 66 8.98 -0.73 -7.13
C ALA A 66 8.55 -1.10 -5.71
N THR A 67 7.38 -1.71 -5.57
CA THR A 67 6.81 -2.18 -4.30
C THR A 67 5.94 -3.40 -4.60
N ARG A 68 5.49 -4.08 -3.55
CA ARG A 68 4.63 -5.27 -3.67
C ARG A 68 3.27 -4.95 -3.05
N LEU A 69 2.23 -5.61 -3.52
CA LEU A 69 0.89 -5.55 -2.95
C LEU A 69 0.49 -6.96 -2.52
N LEU A 70 0.02 -7.13 -1.29
CA LEU A 70 -0.69 -8.34 -0.89
C LEU A 70 -2.18 -8.09 -1.06
N VAL A 71 -2.80 -8.90 -1.92
CA VAL A 71 -4.22 -8.84 -2.25
C VAL A 71 -4.89 -10.05 -1.63
N ARG A 72 -5.85 -9.79 -0.74
CA ARG A 72 -6.72 -10.79 -0.13
C ARG A 72 -8.13 -10.59 -0.61
N ARG A 73 -8.71 -11.60 -1.22
CA ARG A 73 -10.06 -11.52 -1.78
C ARG A 73 -10.79 -12.85 -1.59
N PRO A 74 -12.14 -12.83 -1.57
CA PRO A 74 -12.90 -14.06 -1.67
C PRO A 74 -12.45 -14.89 -2.87
N ARG A 75 -12.37 -16.20 -2.68
CA ARG A 75 -12.07 -17.15 -3.75
C ARG A 75 -13.20 -17.17 -4.77
N ASP A 76 -14.44 -17.17 -4.28
CA ASP A 76 -15.64 -16.99 -5.06
C ASP A 76 -16.02 -15.50 -5.10
N ALA A 77 -16.07 -14.94 -6.31
CA ALA A 77 -16.33 -13.52 -6.53
C ALA A 77 -17.72 -13.08 -6.05
N ASP A 78 -18.70 -13.98 -5.97
CA ASP A 78 -20.06 -13.65 -5.53
C ASP A 78 -20.13 -13.33 -4.02
N HIS A 79 -19.13 -13.75 -3.26
CA HIS A 79 -18.98 -13.40 -1.84
C HIS A 79 -18.35 -12.02 -1.61
N PHE A 80 -17.89 -11.34 -2.67
CA PHE A 80 -17.35 -9.98 -2.54
C PHE A 80 -18.47 -8.96 -2.31
N ASN A 81 -18.36 -8.22 -1.21
CA ASN A 81 -19.37 -7.24 -0.80
C ASN A 81 -19.29 -5.88 -1.54
N GLY A 82 -18.36 -5.72 -2.48
CA GLY A 82 -18.15 -4.48 -3.22
C GLY A 82 -17.21 -3.46 -2.55
N THR A 83 -16.57 -3.80 -1.42
CA THR A 83 -15.71 -2.86 -0.67
C THR A 83 -14.27 -3.36 -0.55
N VAL A 84 -13.33 -2.51 -0.95
CA VAL A 84 -11.90 -2.74 -0.78
C VAL A 84 -11.37 -1.97 0.42
N VAL A 85 -10.66 -2.67 1.31
CA VAL A 85 -9.96 -2.10 2.46
C VAL A 85 -8.47 -2.01 2.14
N LEU A 86 -7.93 -0.79 2.17
CA LEU A 86 -6.51 -0.54 1.94
C LEU A 86 -5.77 -0.43 3.27
N PHE A 87 -4.90 -1.39 3.54
CA PHE A 87 -3.94 -1.36 4.64
C PHE A 87 -2.68 -0.66 4.15
N TRP A 88 -2.61 0.66 4.39
CA TRP A 88 -1.46 1.45 4.00
C TRP A 88 -0.45 1.59 5.14
N ASN A 89 0.74 1.04 4.95
CA ASN A 89 1.84 1.13 5.89
C ASN A 89 2.67 2.41 5.71
N ASN A 90 3.20 2.92 6.83
CA ASN A 90 4.23 3.95 6.80
C ASN A 90 5.53 3.35 6.25
N VAL A 91 5.96 3.86 5.09
CA VAL A 91 7.12 3.32 4.35
C VAL A 91 8.46 3.73 4.96
N SER A 92 8.50 4.66 5.91
CA SER A 92 9.75 5.10 6.57
C SER A 92 10.31 4.07 7.56
N LEU A 93 9.51 3.09 7.99
CA LEU A 93 9.96 2.03 8.90
C LEU A 93 10.83 0.97 8.22
N GLY A 94 10.75 0.85 6.89
CA GLY A 94 11.55 -0.12 6.13
C GLY A 94 11.11 -1.58 6.24
N PHE A 95 10.01 -1.87 6.93
CA PHE A 95 9.40 -3.21 7.02
C PHE A 95 7.88 -3.12 7.18
N ASP A 96 7.20 -4.24 6.96
CA ASP A 96 5.74 -4.32 6.96
C ASP A 96 5.16 -4.43 8.37
N LEU A 97 4.23 -3.53 8.71
CA LEU A 97 3.48 -3.58 9.96
C LEU A 97 2.24 -4.46 9.81
N LEU A 98 2.13 -5.53 10.59
CA LEU A 98 1.02 -6.49 10.57
C LEU A 98 -0.16 -6.04 11.44
N ALA A 99 -0.68 -4.83 11.21
CA ALA A 99 -1.76 -4.25 12.00
C ALA A 99 -3.01 -3.95 11.17
N GLY A 100 -4.17 -3.89 11.84
CA GLY A 100 -5.45 -3.42 11.28
C GLY A 100 -6.35 -4.49 10.69
N GLU A 101 -5.87 -5.73 10.56
CA GLU A 101 -6.68 -6.85 10.09
C GLU A 101 -7.41 -7.54 11.25
N SER A 102 -8.67 -7.89 11.00
CA SER A 102 -9.49 -8.64 11.94
C SER A 102 -10.37 -9.63 11.17
N PRO A 103 -10.84 -10.73 11.80
CA PRO A 103 -11.67 -11.74 11.16
C PRO A 103 -12.94 -11.19 10.49
N GLU A 104 -13.52 -10.13 11.04
CA GLU A 104 -14.77 -9.51 10.56
C GLU A 104 -14.64 -8.94 9.14
N ILE A 105 -13.41 -8.63 8.71
CA ILE A 105 -13.12 -8.21 7.34
C ILE A 105 -13.36 -9.37 6.35
N TYR A 106 -13.11 -10.60 6.77
CA TYR A 106 -13.30 -11.79 5.95
C TYR A 106 -14.74 -12.28 6.00
N ASP A 107 -15.34 -12.30 7.21
CA ASP A 107 -16.76 -12.63 7.38
C ASP A 107 -17.67 -11.66 6.61
N GLY A 108 -17.25 -10.40 6.49
CA GLY A 108 -17.98 -9.37 5.77
C GLY A 108 -17.85 -9.42 4.25
N GLY A 109 -16.99 -10.26 3.68
CA GLY A 109 -16.78 -10.33 2.22
C GLY A 109 -15.97 -9.17 1.63
N PHE A 110 -15.13 -8.50 2.42
CA PHE A 110 -14.29 -7.40 1.94
C PHE A 110 -13.08 -7.91 1.15
N CYS A 111 -12.55 -7.10 0.24
CA CYS A 111 -11.21 -7.33 -0.34
C CYS A 111 -10.18 -6.51 0.42
N GLY A 112 -9.11 -7.12 0.91
CA GLY A 112 -7.99 -6.44 1.54
C GLY A 112 -6.85 -6.20 0.55
N ILE A 113 -6.29 -4.99 0.52
CA ILE A 113 -5.04 -4.70 -0.20
C ILE A 113 -4.07 -4.09 0.78
N ARG A 114 -2.85 -4.62 0.81
CA ARG A 114 -1.76 -4.11 1.65
C ARG A 114 -0.59 -3.72 0.78
N ASN A 115 -0.03 -2.52 0.99
CA ASN A 115 1.27 -2.21 0.40
C ASN A 115 2.38 -2.87 1.22
N ALA A 116 3.28 -3.56 0.54
CA ALA A 116 4.48 -4.09 1.13
C ALA A 116 5.63 -3.12 0.86
N THR A 117 6.27 -2.67 1.93
CA THR A 117 7.47 -1.86 1.87
C THR A 117 8.50 -2.62 1.03
N PRO A 118 9.07 -2.01 -0.03
CA PRO A 118 10.07 -2.71 -0.82
C PRO A 118 11.26 -3.07 0.07
N PRO A 119 11.88 -4.25 -0.14
CA PRO A 119 13.23 -4.46 0.37
C PRO A 119 14.09 -3.33 -0.18
N SER A 120 14.80 -2.63 0.70
CA SER A 120 15.59 -1.40 0.53
C SER A 120 16.35 -1.23 -0.81
N THR A 121 15.65 -1.09 -1.93
CA THR A 121 16.21 -0.76 -3.25
C THR A 121 15.97 0.69 -3.61
N CYS A 122 15.46 1.50 -2.67
CA CYS A 122 15.73 2.93 -2.71
C CYS A 122 17.26 3.07 -2.69
N PRO A 123 17.89 3.60 -3.75
CA PRO A 123 19.34 3.69 -3.80
C PRO A 123 19.80 4.44 -2.56
N THR A 124 20.70 3.82 -1.80
CA THR A 124 21.36 4.40 -0.61
C THR A 124 22.11 5.71 -0.92
N THR A 125 22.09 6.13 -2.19
CA THR A 125 22.75 7.30 -2.78
C THR A 125 21.86 8.54 -2.90
N VAL A 126 20.61 8.53 -2.42
CA VAL A 126 19.94 9.82 -2.15
C VAL A 126 20.64 10.40 -0.93
N PRO A 127 21.32 11.56 -1.02
CA PRO A 127 21.90 12.19 0.14
C PRO A 127 20.81 12.33 1.20
N ARG A 128 21.18 12.22 2.47
CA ARG A 128 20.26 12.45 3.60
C ARG A 128 19.91 13.94 3.69
N THR A 129 19.43 14.53 2.60
CA THR A 129 18.96 15.90 2.42
C THR A 129 17.46 15.82 2.23
N THR A 130 16.71 16.12 3.28
CA THR A 130 15.41 16.83 3.33
C THR A 130 14.40 16.73 2.18
N SER A 131 14.44 15.72 1.33
CA SER A 131 13.45 15.48 0.30
C SER A 131 12.36 14.59 0.88
N SER A 132 11.20 15.21 1.12
CA SER A 132 10.00 14.48 1.48
C SER A 132 9.34 14.03 0.18
N VAL A 133 9.21 12.72 -0.04
CA VAL A 133 8.24 12.24 -1.03
C VAL A 133 6.87 12.62 -0.47
N ARG A 134 6.22 13.63 -1.06
CA ARG A 134 4.81 13.88 -0.76
C ARG A 134 4.07 12.67 -1.28
N GLN A 135 3.66 11.80 -0.37
CA GLN A 135 2.76 10.72 -0.72
C GLN A 135 1.52 11.38 -1.30
N PRO A 136 1.11 11.05 -2.53
CA PRO A 136 -0.27 11.25 -2.86
C PRO A 136 -1.04 10.40 -1.84
N GLN A 137 -1.69 11.05 -0.89
CA GLN A 137 -2.92 10.51 -0.32
C GLN A 137 -4.05 10.48 -1.38
N GLN A 138 -3.72 10.73 -2.66
CA GLN A 138 -4.59 10.54 -3.80
C GLN A 138 -4.69 9.04 -4.12
N LEU A 139 -5.69 8.47 -3.47
CA LEU A 139 -6.56 7.42 -3.97
C LEU A 139 -6.68 7.47 -5.51
N HIS A 140 -6.27 6.40 -6.20
CA HIS A 140 -6.68 6.16 -7.57
C HIS A 140 -7.17 4.72 -7.68
N ALA A 141 -8.46 4.56 -7.98
CA ALA A 141 -9.19 3.32 -8.09
C ALA A 141 -8.82 2.53 -9.36
N ILE A 142 -8.99 1.21 -9.31
CA ILE A 142 -9.05 0.35 -10.50
C ILE A 142 -10.50 -0.20 -10.56
N ASP A 143 -11.21 0.06 -11.67
CA ASP A 143 -12.60 -0.31 -12.00
C ASP A 143 -12.60 -1.42 -13.08
N ARG A 144 -13.45 -2.47 -13.03
CA ARG A 144 -14.84 -2.61 -13.55
C ARG A 144 -15.49 -3.92 -13.03
N ALA A 145 -16.81 -4.14 -12.92
CA ALA A 145 -18.01 -3.44 -13.41
C ALA A 145 -19.26 -3.66 -12.48
N ASP A 146 -20.23 -2.75 -12.58
CA ASP A 146 -21.68 -2.88 -12.30
C ASP A 146 -22.32 -2.61 -10.91
N ARG A 147 -21.61 -2.16 -9.85
CA ARG A 147 -22.31 -1.64 -8.64
C ARG A 147 -21.63 -0.43 -7.99
N PRO A 148 -22.40 0.51 -7.38
CA PRO A 148 -21.82 1.66 -6.67
C PRO A 148 -21.07 1.20 -5.41
N ILE A 149 -19.75 1.33 -5.42
CA ILE A 149 -18.84 1.01 -4.32
C ILE A 149 -19.07 1.97 -3.14
N ARG A 150 -19.26 1.44 -1.93
CA ARG A 150 -19.30 2.22 -0.68
C ARG A 150 -17.94 2.20 -0.01
N TRP A 151 -17.30 3.35 0.08
CA TRP A 151 -15.99 3.52 0.70
C TRP A 151 -16.09 3.56 2.23
N ARG A 152 -15.26 2.79 2.96
CA ARG A 152 -15.00 3.01 4.40
C ARG A 152 -13.50 3.13 4.62
N VAL A 153 -13.07 4.30 5.12
CA VAL A 153 -11.68 4.56 5.51
C VAL A 153 -11.53 4.21 6.98
N CYS A 154 -10.77 3.16 7.30
CA CYS A 154 -10.31 2.91 8.66
C CYS A 154 -9.03 3.73 8.88
N ARG A 155 -9.13 4.84 9.63
CA ARG A 155 -7.96 5.56 10.12
C ARG A 155 -7.43 4.85 11.37
N CYS A 156 -6.19 4.39 11.32
CA CYS A 156 -5.43 4.14 12.54
C CYS A 156 -4.76 5.47 12.91
N ASN A 157 -5.32 6.19 13.90
CA ASN A 157 -4.67 7.37 14.46
C ASN A 157 -3.54 6.91 15.39
N THR A 158 -2.38 7.53 15.25
CA THR A 158 -1.47 7.85 16.36
C THR A 158 -1.42 9.35 16.47
#